data_AF-A0A150WYR4-F1
#
_entry.id   AF-A0A150WYR4-F1
#
_cell.length_a   1.000
_cell.length_b   1.000
_cell.length_c   1.000
_cell.angle_alpha   90.00
_cell.angle_beta   90.00
_cell.angle_gamma   90.00
#
_symmetry.space_group_name_H-M   'P 1'
#
loop_
_entity.id
_entity.type
_entity.pdbx_description
1 polymer ?
#
loop_
_entity_poly.entity_id
_entity_poly.type
_entity_poly.pdbx_seq_one_letter_code
_entity_poly.pdbx_strand_id
1 'polypeptide(L)'
;MGYMPIIVALLGFILLFSIYIYNQIKPRKANITKTIDRMEEVSRERKQLILGYHNSNEVSPLAEVAMQLKKTSTDRFQSFNKEEALIDEINLAAPQISDKPLSTQIQRLNEEQKQLLRKLRTTSGEYNRFIASPANKMVASLFGFKTF
;
A
#
# COMPACT_ATOMS: atom_id res chain seq x y z
N MET A 1 9.74 -53.30 1.12
CA MET A 1 10.71 -52.19 0.96
C MET A 1 10.64 -51.46 -0.40
N GLY A 2 9.68 -51.74 -1.29
CA GLY A 2 9.62 -51.12 -2.63
C GLY A 2 9.07 -49.68 -2.71
N TYR A 3 8.35 -49.20 -1.69
CA TYR A 3 7.73 -47.87 -1.71
C TYR A 3 8.59 -46.75 -1.11
N MET A 4 9.65 -47.09 -0.37
CA MET A 4 10.49 -46.12 0.34
C MET A 4 11.19 -45.12 -0.63
N PRO A 5 11.73 -45.55 -1.79
CA PRO A 5 12.31 -44.61 -2.76
C PRO A 5 11.28 -43.64 -3.35
N ILE A 6 10.05 -44.11 -3.57
CA ILE A 6 8.95 -43.29 -4.12
C ILE A 6 8.54 -42.22 -3.11
N ILE A 7 8.40 -42.59 -1.83
CA ILE A 7 8.06 -41.64 -0.76
C ILE A 7 9.14 -40.56 -0.62
N VAL A 8 10.41 -40.94 -0.62
CA VAL A 8 11.53 -40.00 -0.53
C VAL A 8 11.56 -39.04 -1.72
N ALA A 9 11.32 -39.54 -2.94
CA ALA A 9 11.25 -38.70 -4.14
C ALA A 9 10.09 -37.70 -4.07
N LEU A 10 8.91 -38.14 -3.62
CA LEU A 10 7.74 -37.25 -3.45
C LEU A 10 7.99 -36.17 -2.40
N LEU A 11 8.60 -36.52 -1.26
CA LEU A 11 8.95 -35.53 -0.23
C LEU A 11 9.98 -34.52 -0.74
N GLY A 12 11.00 -34.98 -1.46
CA GLY A 12 11.98 -34.09 -2.10
C GLY A 12 11.33 -33.13 -3.09
N PHE A 13 10.39 -33.63 -3.91
CA PHE A 13 9.62 -32.79 -4.83
C PHE A 13 8.78 -31.74 -4.10
N ILE A 14 8.03 -32.13 -3.06
CA ILE A 14 7.22 -31.20 -2.26
C ILE A 14 8.09 -30.11 -1.63
N LEU A 15 9.26 -30.48 -1.12
CA LEU A 15 10.20 -29.54 -0.50
C LEU A 15 10.75 -28.54 -1.52
N LEU A 16 11.24 -29.01 -2.67
CA LEU A 16 11.74 -28.14 -3.74
C LEU A 16 10.63 -27.23 -4.28
N PHE A 17 9.43 -27.77 -4.49
CA PHE A 17 8.27 -27.00 -4.93
C PHE A 17 7.91 -25.91 -3.92
N SER A 18 7.90 -26.23 -2.63
CA SER A 18 7.61 -25.27 -1.56
C SER A 18 8.64 -24.14 -1.51
N ILE A 19 9.93 -24.45 -1.66
CA ILE A 19 11.00 -23.44 -1.72
C ILE A 19 10.83 -22.55 -2.95
N TYR A 20 10.54 -23.13 -4.11
CA TYR A 20 10.31 -22.38 -5.35
C TYR A 20 9.15 -21.40 -5.20
N ILE A 21 8.01 -21.85 -4.67
CA ILE A 21 6.84 -20.99 -4.44
C ILE A 21 7.14 -19.93 -3.37
N TYR A 22 7.79 -20.29 -2.26
CA TYR A 22 8.21 -19.34 -1.22
C TYR A 22 9.05 -18.20 -1.80
N ASN A 23 10.03 -18.53 -2.65
CA ASN A 23 10.89 -17.56 -3.33
C ASN A 23 10.14 -16.67 -4.32
N GLN A 24 8.92 -17.04 -4.72
CA GLN A 24 8.02 -16.18 -5.49
C GLN A 24 7.07 -15.35 -4.63
N ILE A 25 6.56 -15.89 -3.51
CA ILE A 25 5.64 -15.14 -2.62
C ILE A 25 6.37 -14.00 -1.92
N LYS A 26 7.57 -14.28 -1.38
CA LYS A 26 8.36 -13.32 -0.60
C LYS A 26 8.61 -11.99 -1.33
N PRO A 27 9.15 -11.95 -2.57
CA PRO A 27 9.39 -10.68 -3.27
C PRO A 27 8.09 -9.94 -3.61
N ARG A 28 6.99 -10.65 -3.90
CA ARG A 28 5.69 -10.01 -4.15
C ARG A 28 5.17 -9.28 -2.90
N LYS A 29 5.27 -9.91 -1.73
CA LYS A 29 4.89 -9.26 -0.46
C LYS A 29 5.81 -8.09 -0.13
N ALA A 30 7.12 -8.21 -0.41
CA ALA A 30 8.07 -7.11 -0.24
C ALA A 30 7.74 -5.90 -1.13
N ASN A 31 7.32 -6.12 -2.38
CA ASN A 31 6.92 -5.05 -3.29
C ASN A 31 5.67 -4.28 -2.82
N ILE A 32 4.70 -4.98 -2.22
CA ILE A 32 3.54 -4.35 -1.58
C ILE A 32 4.00 -3.48 -0.42
N THR A 33 4.84 -4.03 0.46
CA THR A 33 5.38 -3.32 1.63
C THR A 33 6.12 -2.05 1.20
N LYS A 34 7.03 -2.17 0.23
CA LYS A 34 7.76 -1.02 -0.35
C LYS A 34 6.83 0.06 -0.92
N THR A 35 5.71 -0.34 -1.52
CA THR A 35 4.72 0.62 -2.04
C THR A 35 4.01 1.34 -0.89
N ILE A 36 3.66 0.62 0.18
CA ILE A 36 3.05 1.19 1.39
C ILE A 36 4.02 2.14 2.09
N ASP A 37 5.28 1.76 2.22
CA ASP A 37 6.31 2.61 2.84
C ASP A 37 6.45 3.93 2.07
N ARG A 38 6.46 3.86 0.73
CA ARG A 38 6.50 5.05 -0.11
C ARG A 38 5.21 5.89 0.02
N MET A 39 4.05 5.26 0.14
CA MET A 39 2.80 5.96 0.42
C MET A 39 2.82 6.66 1.78
N GLU A 40 3.43 6.04 2.80
CA GLU A 40 3.58 6.64 4.12
C GLU A 40 4.45 7.92 4.06
N GLU A 41 5.57 7.88 3.33
CA GLU A 41 6.43 9.04 3.09
C GLU A 41 5.68 10.20 2.43
N VAL A 42 4.99 9.92 1.31
CA VAL A 42 4.23 10.93 0.56
C VAL A 42 3.07 11.48 1.39
N SER A 43 2.36 10.61 2.12
CA SER A 43 1.27 11.01 3.02
C SER A 43 1.77 11.93 4.14
N ARG A 44 2.93 11.60 4.73
CA ARG A 44 3.55 12.41 5.79
C ARG A 44 3.98 13.78 5.28
N GLU A 45 4.65 13.86 4.14
CA GLU A 45 5.05 15.14 3.53
C GLU A 45 3.82 16.00 3.23
N ARG A 46 2.82 15.41 2.57
CA ARG A 46 1.55 16.09 2.24
C ARG A 46 0.82 16.58 3.49
N LYS A 47 0.77 15.77 4.55
CA LYS A 47 0.17 16.13 5.84
C LYS A 47 0.90 17.29 6.50
N GLN A 48 2.23 17.30 6.49
CA GLN A 48 3.02 18.41 7.04
C GLN A 48 2.72 19.73 6.32
N LEU A 49 2.63 19.71 4.99
CA LEU A 49 2.29 20.91 4.21
C LEU A 49 0.87 21.41 4.51
N ILE A 50 -0.12 20.50 4.53
CA ILE A 50 -1.52 20.85 4.79
C ILE A 50 -1.69 21.42 6.20
N LEU A 51 -1.11 20.77 7.21
CA LEU A 51 -1.21 21.22 8.60
C LEU A 51 -0.41 22.51 8.83
N GLY A 52 0.77 22.65 8.22
CA GLY A 52 1.57 23.87 8.31
C GLY A 52 0.84 25.08 7.73
N TYR A 53 0.17 24.89 6.59
CA TYR A 53 -0.65 25.94 5.98
C TYR A 53 -1.87 26.28 6.84
N HIS A 54 -2.61 25.28 7.29
CA HIS A 54 -3.81 25.48 8.10
C HIS A 54 -3.51 26.17 9.44
N ASN A 55 -2.38 25.86 10.09
CA ASN A 55 -2.00 26.51 11.35
C ASN A 55 -1.56 27.98 11.16
N SER A 56 -1.12 28.35 9.95
CA SER A 56 -0.65 29.71 9.64
C SER A 56 -1.73 30.62 9.06
N ASN A 57 -2.93 30.09 8.78
CA ASN A 57 -4.03 30.81 8.14
C ASN A 57 -5.35 30.54 8.89
N GLU A 58 -5.96 31.58 9.48
CA GLU A 58 -7.22 31.47 10.24
C GLU A 58 -8.39 30.92 9.41
N VAL A 59 -8.43 31.26 8.12
CA VAL A 59 -9.40 30.73 7.16
C VAL A 59 -8.64 29.96 6.09
N SER A 60 -8.75 28.64 6.13
CA SER A 60 -8.04 27.74 5.20
C SER A 60 -9.04 26.92 4.38
N PRO A 61 -8.93 26.90 3.04
CA PRO A 61 -9.68 25.97 2.19
C PRO A 61 -9.42 24.50 2.54
N LEU A 62 -8.33 24.20 3.25
CA LEU A 62 -7.94 22.86 3.70
C LEU A 62 -8.44 22.51 5.12
N ALA A 63 -9.31 23.32 5.73
CA ALA A 63 -9.70 23.13 7.13
C ALA A 63 -10.30 21.74 7.42
N GLU A 64 -11.20 21.25 6.55
CA GLU A 64 -11.82 19.92 6.70
C GLU A 64 -10.78 18.80 6.58
N VAL A 65 -9.95 18.85 5.54
CA VAL A 65 -8.85 17.89 5.32
C VAL A 65 -7.88 17.89 6.50
N ALA A 66 -7.49 19.08 6.98
CA ALA A 66 -6.60 19.21 8.13
C ALA A 66 -7.19 18.59 9.40
N MET A 67 -8.50 18.74 9.63
CA MET A 67 -9.18 18.07 10.74
C MET A 67 -9.16 16.54 10.61
N GLN A 68 -9.41 16.01 9.41
CA GLN A 68 -9.34 14.56 9.17
C GLN A 68 -7.92 14.01 9.41
N LEU A 69 -6.91 14.73 8.94
CA LEU A 69 -5.50 14.38 9.12
C LEU A 69 -5.05 14.46 10.58
N LYS A 70 -5.59 15.40 11.37
CA LYS A 70 -5.36 15.51 12.83
C LYS A 70 -5.98 14.34 13.60
N LYS A 71 -7.17 13.89 13.20
CA LYS A 71 -7.85 12.73 13.83
C LYS A 71 -7.18 11.41 13.50
N THR A 72 -6.40 11.37 12.42
CA THR A 72 -5.72 10.17 11.96
C THR A 72 -4.41 9.96 12.72
N SER A 73 -4.34 8.88 13.50
CA SER A 73 -3.19 8.54 14.36
C SER A 73 -1.97 7.98 13.61
N THR A 74 -2.13 7.61 12.33
CA THR A 74 -1.06 7.00 11.54
C THR A 74 -1.07 7.50 10.10
N ASP A 75 0.12 7.76 9.56
CA ASP A 75 0.29 8.13 8.15
C ASP A 75 0.30 6.91 7.22
N ARG A 76 0.20 5.69 7.80
CA ARG A 76 0.14 4.44 7.04
C ARG A 76 -1.18 4.29 6.30
N PHE A 77 -1.09 3.62 5.16
CA PHE A 77 -2.24 3.16 4.38
C PHE A 77 -3.26 2.44 5.28
N GLN A 78 -4.50 2.95 5.29
CA GLN A 78 -5.58 2.36 6.07
C GLN A 78 -6.51 1.49 5.22
N SER A 79 -6.96 2.03 4.09
CA SER A 79 -7.85 1.34 3.15
C SER A 79 -7.92 2.14 1.85
N PHE A 80 -8.26 1.48 0.75
CA PHE A 80 -8.42 2.15 -0.54
C PHE A 80 -9.45 3.28 -0.47
N ASN A 81 -10.63 3.03 0.08
CA ASN A 81 -11.71 4.01 0.11
C ASN A 81 -11.33 5.27 0.90
N LYS A 82 -10.62 5.12 2.03
CA LYS A 82 -10.15 6.26 2.82
C LYS A 82 -9.10 7.09 2.08
N GLU A 83 -8.15 6.43 1.40
CA GLU A 83 -7.15 7.13 0.60
C GLU A 83 -7.78 7.86 -0.59
N GLU A 84 -8.75 7.23 -1.28
CA GLU A 84 -9.48 7.85 -2.40
C GLU A 84 -10.25 9.09 -1.94
N ALA A 85 -11.03 8.97 -0.85
CA ALA A 85 -11.76 10.11 -0.29
C ALA A 85 -10.83 11.28 0.07
N LEU A 86 -9.72 10.99 0.74
CA LEU A 86 -8.75 12.01 1.13
C LEU A 86 -8.08 12.68 -0.09
N ILE A 87 -7.75 11.89 -1.12
CA ILE A 87 -7.20 12.41 -2.38
C ILE A 87 -8.20 13.35 -3.06
N ASP A 88 -9.47 12.98 -3.10
CA ASP A 88 -10.52 13.76 -3.75
C ASP A 88 -10.79 15.07 -3.02
N GLU A 89 -10.88 15.05 -1.69
CA GLU A 89 -11.01 16.27 -0.87
C GLU A 89 -9.82 17.22 -1.06
N ILE A 90 -8.60 16.68 -1.09
CA ILE A 90 -7.38 17.49 -1.33
C ILE A 90 -7.40 18.09 -2.74
N ASN A 91 -7.87 17.36 -3.76
CA ASN A 91 -7.97 17.88 -5.12
C ASN A 91 -8.98 19.02 -5.26
N LEU A 92 -10.05 19.01 -4.45
CA LEU A 92 -11.03 20.09 -4.40
C LEU A 92 -10.50 21.32 -3.65
N ALA A 93 -9.79 21.11 -2.54
CA ALA A 93 -9.36 22.18 -1.65
C ALA A 93 -8.02 22.83 -2.06
N ALA A 94 -7.04 22.05 -2.50
CA ALA A 94 -5.69 22.56 -2.81
C ALA A 94 -5.66 23.69 -3.87
N PRO A 95 -6.42 23.65 -4.98
CA PRO A 95 -6.43 24.72 -5.97
C PRO A 95 -6.87 26.10 -5.44
N GLN A 96 -7.66 26.09 -4.35
CA GLN A 96 -8.22 27.29 -3.72
C GLN A 96 -7.20 28.02 -2.82
N ILE A 97 -6.05 27.40 -2.56
CA ILE A 97 -4.95 28.01 -1.81
C ILE A 97 -4.39 29.21 -2.59
N SER A 98 -4.22 30.33 -1.88
CA SER A 98 -3.66 31.57 -2.46
C SER A 98 -2.18 31.41 -2.81
N ASP A 99 -1.42 30.69 -1.98
CA ASP A 99 -0.02 30.32 -2.23
C ASP A 99 0.06 29.27 -3.36
N LYS A 100 0.37 29.74 -4.58
CA LYS A 100 0.44 28.89 -5.78
C LYS A 100 1.58 27.88 -5.77
N PRO A 101 2.81 28.23 -5.34
CA PRO A 101 3.88 27.24 -5.11
C PRO A 101 3.42 26.09 -4.20
N LEU A 102 2.82 26.41 -3.05
CA LEU A 102 2.34 25.41 -2.10
C LEU A 102 1.20 24.56 -2.68
N SER A 103 0.21 25.20 -3.32
CA SER A 103 -0.89 24.50 -4.02
C SER A 103 -0.34 23.47 -5.00
N THR A 104 0.64 23.86 -5.80
CA THR A 104 1.24 23.00 -6.82
C THR A 104 1.99 21.83 -6.17
N GLN A 105 2.70 22.07 -5.08
CA GLN A 105 3.40 21.02 -4.34
C GLN A 105 2.42 20.00 -3.72
N ILE A 106 1.35 20.47 -3.09
CA ILE A 106 0.31 19.60 -2.51
C ILE A 106 -0.36 18.76 -3.60
N GLN A 107 -0.72 19.38 -4.74
CA GLN A 107 -1.30 18.67 -5.88
C GLN A 107 -0.35 17.61 -6.46
N ARG A 108 0.95 17.93 -6.57
CA ARG A 108 1.97 16.98 -7.02
C ARG A 108 2.04 15.75 -6.11
N LEU A 109 2.11 15.96 -4.80
CA LEU A 109 2.13 14.87 -3.82
C LEU A 109 0.82 14.08 -3.85
N ASN A 110 -0.30 14.74 -4.07
CA ASN A 110 -1.60 14.08 -4.17
C ASN A 110 -1.71 13.18 -5.41
N GLU A 111 -1.19 13.64 -6.55
CA GLU A 111 -1.10 12.82 -7.76
C GLU A 111 -0.09 11.67 -7.61
N GLU A 112 1.05 11.88 -6.93
CA GLU A 112 1.97 10.79 -6.58
C GLU A 112 1.27 9.73 -5.71
N GLN A 113 0.53 10.15 -4.68
CA GLN A 113 -0.25 9.24 -3.82
C GLN A 113 -1.27 8.43 -4.64
N LYS A 114 -1.96 9.07 -5.59
CA LYS A 114 -2.92 8.42 -6.48
C LYS A 114 -2.26 7.37 -7.39
N GLN A 115 -1.08 7.67 -7.92
CA GLN A 115 -0.31 6.70 -8.71
C GLN A 115 0.13 5.50 -7.85
N LEU A 116 0.61 5.76 -6.64
CA LEU A 116 1.00 4.71 -5.69
C LEU A 116 -0.21 3.85 -5.29
N LEU A 117 -1.38 4.46 -5.08
CA LEU A 117 -2.62 3.74 -4.76
C LEU A 117 -3.03 2.78 -5.89
N ARG A 118 -2.96 3.24 -7.15
CA ARG A 118 -3.20 2.39 -8.33
C ARG A 118 -2.22 1.23 -8.39
N LYS A 119 -0.93 1.51 -8.18
CA LYS A 119 0.14 0.50 -8.14
C LYS A 119 -0.11 -0.52 -7.02
N LEU A 120 -0.50 -0.07 -5.83
CA LEU A 120 -0.84 -0.92 -4.70
C LEU A 120 -2.01 -1.84 -5.05
N ARG A 121 -3.07 -1.32 -5.66
CA ARG A 121 -4.25 -2.12 -6.08
C ARG A 121 -3.85 -3.21 -7.09
N THR A 122 -3.04 -2.89 -8.08
CA THR A 122 -2.55 -3.88 -9.06
C THR A 122 -1.66 -4.94 -8.40
N THR A 123 -0.64 -4.51 -7.66
CA THR A 123 0.35 -5.42 -7.05
C THR A 123 -0.25 -6.30 -5.96
N SER A 124 -1.14 -5.76 -5.13
CA SER A 124 -1.91 -6.54 -4.15
C SER A 124 -2.88 -7.51 -4.81
N GLY A 125 -3.55 -7.12 -5.90
CA GLY A 125 -4.41 -8.01 -6.67
C GLY A 125 -3.66 -9.15 -7.35
N GLU A 126 -2.47 -8.91 -7.89
CA GLU A 126 -1.58 -9.96 -8.40
C GLU A 126 -1.11 -10.91 -7.31
N TYR A 127 -0.69 -10.37 -6.16
CA TYR A 127 -0.29 -11.16 -5.00
C TYR A 127 -1.44 -12.04 -4.48
N ASN A 128 -2.62 -11.45 -4.28
CA ASN A 128 -3.81 -12.16 -3.79
C ASN A 128 -4.21 -13.29 -4.74
N ARG A 129 -4.20 -13.05 -6.07
CA ARG A 129 -4.43 -14.10 -7.08
C ARG A 129 -3.36 -15.19 -7.02
N PHE A 130 -2.10 -14.82 -6.85
CA PHE A 130 -1.00 -15.77 -6.80
C PHE A 130 -1.11 -16.72 -5.60
N ILE A 131 -1.37 -16.20 -4.40
CA ILE A 131 -1.44 -17.02 -3.17
C ILE A 131 -2.77 -17.77 -3.03
N ALA A 132 -3.83 -17.34 -3.73
CA ALA A 132 -5.12 -18.02 -3.73
C ALA A 132 -5.15 -19.27 -4.64
N SER A 133 -4.17 -19.43 -5.54
CA SER A 133 -4.11 -20.59 -6.43
C SER A 133 -3.90 -21.90 -5.62
N PRO A 134 -4.48 -23.05 -6.04
CA PRO A 134 -4.50 -24.26 -5.20
C PRO A 134 -3.13 -24.73 -4.72
N ALA A 135 -2.14 -24.79 -5.63
CA ALA A 135 -0.79 -25.23 -5.29
C ALA A 135 -0.05 -24.23 -4.39
N ASN A 136 -0.27 -22.93 -4.61
CA ASN A 136 0.42 -21.89 -3.85
C ASN A 136 -0.23 -21.64 -2.49
N LYS A 137 -1.54 -21.87 -2.37
CA LYS A 137 -2.31 -21.68 -1.13
C LYS A 137 -1.78 -22.56 0.00
N MET A 138 -1.41 -23.80 -0.31
CA MET A 138 -0.79 -24.71 0.67
C MET A 138 0.53 -24.12 1.19
N VAL A 139 1.42 -23.71 0.28
CA VAL A 139 2.71 -23.11 0.65
C VAL A 139 2.51 -21.79 1.40
N ALA A 140 1.60 -20.93 0.92
CA ALA A 140 1.26 -19.66 1.57
C ALA A 140 0.80 -19.89 3.01
N SER A 141 -0.08 -20.87 3.24
CA SER A 141 -0.55 -21.23 4.58
C SER A 141 0.57 -21.77 5.47
N LEU A 142 1.44 -22.64 4.95
CA LEU A 142 2.57 -23.22 5.69
C LEU A 142 3.56 -22.14 6.17
N PHE A 143 3.76 -21.10 5.36
CA PHE A 143 4.68 -20.00 5.67
C PHE A 143 3.97 -18.74 6.21
N GLY A 144 2.68 -18.82 6.53
CA GLY A 144 1.94 -17.72 7.16
C GLY A 144 1.62 -16.51 6.27
N PHE A 145 1.70 -16.65 4.95
CA PHE A 145 1.31 -15.59 4.01
C PHE A 145 -0.21 -15.48 3.92
N LYS A 146 -0.71 -14.24 4.07
CA LYS A 146 -2.14 -13.91 4.01
C LYS A 146 -2.41 -12.91 2.91
N THR A 147 -3.64 -12.93 2.39
CA THR A 147 -4.12 -11.90 1.46
C THR A 147 -3.90 -10.52 2.05
N PHE A 148 -3.50 -9.60 1.18
CA PHE A 148 -3.46 -8.19 1.51
C PHE A 148 -4.87 -7.66 1.75
#